data_AF-A0A8K0CPX1-F1
#
_entry.id   AF-A0A8K0CPX1-F1
#
_cell.length_a   1.000
_cell.length_b   1.000
_cell.length_c   1.000
_cell.angle_alpha   90.00
_cell.angle_beta   90.00
_cell.angle_gamma   90.00
#
_symmetry.space_group_name_H-M   'P 1'
#
loop_
_entity.id
_entity.type
_entity.pdbx_description
1 polymer ?
#
loop_
_entity_poly.entity_id
_entity_poly.type
_entity_poly.pdbx_seq_one_letter_code
_entity_poly.pdbx_strand_id
1 'polypeptide(L)' 'MKRESRNLTNGECVQIVVLHESRSYRRLGERFGVSHTSVSRMMERHRETGNHSRRPGRGRRPVTTPVQDRYLLP' A
#
# COMPACT_ATOMS: atom_id res chain seq x y z
N MET A 1 4.28 17.61 14.44
CA MET A 1 4.81 16.38 13.79
C MET A 1 4.38 16.38 12.34
N LYS A 2 5.31 16.47 11.38
CA LYS A 2 4.96 16.41 9.94
C LYS A 2 4.50 14.99 9.62
N ARG A 3 3.31 14.86 9.04
CA ARG A 3 2.77 13.58 8.58
C ARG A 3 3.12 13.45 7.11
N GLU A 4 3.91 12.43 6.77
CA GLU A 4 4.36 12.24 5.39
C GLU A 4 3.38 11.39 4.59
N SER A 5 3.17 11.77 3.34
CA SER A 5 2.49 10.93 2.35
C SER A 5 3.47 9.86 1.85
N ARG A 6 3.75 8.87 2.70
CA ARG A 6 4.60 7.73 2.37
C ARG A 6 3.82 6.41 2.40
N ASN A 7 4.40 5.40 1.76
CA ASN A 7 3.85 4.05 1.80
C ASN A 7 4.34 3.33 3.05
N LEU A 8 3.44 2.60 3.71
CA LEU A 8 3.80 1.66 4.77
C LEU A 8 4.58 0.49 4.16
N THR A 9 5.68 0.13 4.81
CA THR A 9 6.42 -1.09 4.48
C THR A 9 5.63 -2.32 4.93
N ASN A 10 5.96 -3.49 4.40
CA ASN A 10 5.28 -4.73 4.79
C ASN A 10 5.41 -5.00 6.31
N GLY A 11 6.61 -4.81 6.87
CA GLY A 11 6.82 -4.94 8.32
C GLY A 11 5.98 -3.98 9.15
N GLU A 12 5.80 -2.73 8.70
CA GLU A 12 4.91 -1.77 9.36
C GLU A 12 3.44 -2.18 9.24
N CYS A 13 3.00 -2.72 8.10
CA CYS A 13 1.66 -3.27 7.94
C CYS A 13 1.39 -4.39 8.95
N VAL A 14 2.32 -5.34 9.08
CA VAL A 14 2.21 -6.43 10.07
C VAL A 14 2.12 -5.88 11.49
N GLN A 15 2.99 -4.95 11.86
CA GLN A 15 2.95 -4.34 13.20
C GLN A 15 1.64 -3.60 13.46
N ILE A 16 1.12 -2.86 12.48
CA ILE A 16 -0.16 -2.16 12.63
C ILE A 16 -1.30 -3.16 12.84
N VAL A 17 -1.34 -4.27 12.08
CA VAL A 17 -2.36 -5.32 12.25
C VAL A 17 -2.28 -5.92 13.66
N VAL A 18 -1.10 -6.22 14.18
CA VAL A 18 -0.98 -6.74 15.56
C VAL A 18 -1.40 -5.72 16.62
N LEU A 19 -1.06 -4.44 16.42
CA LEU A 19 -1.26 -3.40 17.42
C LEU A 19 -2.64 -2.74 17.38
N HIS A 20 -3.46 -3.01 16.35
CA HIS A 20 -4.74 -2.32 16.17
C HIS A 20 -5.78 -2.66 17.23
N GLU A 21 -5.68 -3.83 17.87
CA GLU A 21 -6.63 -4.27 18.89
C GLU A 21 -6.52 -3.45 20.18
N SER A 22 -5.32 -2.95 20.48
CA SER A 22 -5.02 -2.21 21.71
C SER A 22 -4.85 -0.71 21.50
N ARG A 23 -4.88 -0.22 20.24
CA ARG A 23 -4.58 1.18 19.92
C ARG A 23 -5.46 1.73 18.81
N SER A 24 -5.89 2.97 18.98
CA SER A 24 -6.60 3.69 17.93
C SER A 24 -5.71 3.97 16.72
N TYR A 25 -6.32 4.07 15.52
CA TYR A 25 -5.62 4.38 14.28
C TYR A 25 -4.86 5.70 14.33
N ARG A 26 -5.32 6.66 15.14
CA ARG A 26 -4.60 7.91 15.38
C ARG A 26 -3.26 7.68 16.09
N ARG A 27 -3.26 6.87 17.16
CA ARG A 27 -2.03 6.52 17.90
C ARG A 27 -1.07 5.69 17.06
N LEU A 28 -1.59 4.82 16.18
CA LEU A 28 -0.78 4.08 15.21
C LEU A 28 -0.17 5.03 14.18
N GLY A 29 -0.96 5.95 13.61
CA GLY A 29 -0.45 6.96 12.67
C GLY A 29 0.65 7.82 13.29
N GLU A 30 0.48 8.25 14.54
CA GLU A 30 1.51 8.97 15.29
C GLU A 30 2.78 8.12 15.48
N ARG A 31 2.64 6.84 15.87
CA ARG A 31 3.79 5.93 16.04
C ARG A 31 4.59 5.70 14.75
N PHE A 32 3.91 5.59 13.61
CA PHE A 32 4.55 5.29 12.32
C PHE A 32 4.80 6.56 11.46
N GLY A 33 4.49 7.76 11.96
CA GLY A 33 4.70 9.01 11.21
C GLY A 33 3.79 9.16 9.97
N VAL A 34 2.68 8.43 9.91
CA VAL A 34 1.72 8.44 8.80
C VAL A 34 0.37 9.03 9.24
N SER A 35 -0.47 9.39 8.27
CA SER A 35 -1.83 9.82 8.57
C SER A 35 -2.69 8.66 9.10
N HIS A 36 -3.66 8.95 9.96
CA HIS A 36 -4.61 7.94 10.44
C HIS A 36 -5.46 7.36 9.30
N THR A 37 -5.70 8.12 8.22
CA THR A 37 -6.40 7.64 7.03
C THR A 37 -5.54 6.66 6.24
N SER A 38 -4.22 6.83 6.21
CA SER A 38 -3.29 5.83 5.66
C SER A 38 -3.38 4.50 6.40
N VAL A 39 -3.48 4.54 7.74
CA VAL A 39 -3.69 3.36 8.59
C VAL A 39 -5.05 2.71 8.30
N SER A 40 -6.12 3.51 8.24
CA SER A 40 -7.48 3.04 7.95
C SER A 40 -7.55 2.31 6.60
N ARG A 41 -7.04 2.93 5.53
CA ARG A 41 -7.04 2.34 4.17
C ARG A 41 -6.17 1.09 4.07
N MET A 42 -5.11 1.01 4.86
CA MET A 42 -4.28 -0.18 4.93
C MET A 42 -5.03 -1.33 5.62
N MET A 43 -5.68 -1.05 6.75
CA MET A 43 -6.49 -2.05 7.47
C MET A 43 -7.68 -2.54 6.66
N GLU A 44 -8.37 -1.65 5.93
CA GLU A 44 -9.46 -2.02 5.02
C GLU A 44 -9.00 -3.00 3.95
N ARG A 45 -7.90 -2.67 3.26
CA ARG A 45 -7.28 -3.58 2.28
C ARG A 45 -6.86 -4.91 2.89
N HIS A 46 -6.31 -4.90 4.10
CA HIS A 46 -5.91 -6.11 4.78
C HIS A 46 -7.12 -6.99 5.11
N ARG A 47 -8.24 -6.40 5.54
CA ARG A 47 -9.50 -7.13 5.78
C ARG A 47 -10.08 -7.72 4.50
N GLU A 48 -9.98 -7.00 3.38
CA GLU A 48 -10.48 -7.47 2.07
C GLU A 48 -9.65 -8.60 1.48
N THR A 49 -8.33 -8.55 1.63
CA THR A 49 -7.40 -9.43 0.88
C THR A 49 -6.64 -10.43 1.74
N GLY A 50 -6.61 -10.25 3.06
CA GLY A 50 -5.72 -10.96 3.99
C GLY A 50 -4.24 -10.66 3.80
N ASN A 51 -3.86 -9.81 2.83
CA ASN A 51 -2.47 -9.57 2.46
C ASN A 51 -1.93 -8.31 3.16
N HIS A 52 -0.65 -8.35 3.56
CA HIS A 52 0.07 -7.20 4.13
C HIS A 52 0.82 -6.38 3.06
N SER A 53 1.00 -6.96 1.88
CA SER A 53 1.65 -6.32 0.74
C SER A 53 0.66 -5.50 -0.08
N ARG A 54 1.17 -4.47 -0.76
CA ARG A 54 0.36 -3.69 -1.69
C ARG A 54 0.26 -4.43 -3.02
N ARG A 55 -0.93 -4.39 -3.63
CA ARG A 55 -1.09 -4.83 -5.02
C ARG A 55 -0.15 -4.04 -5.92
N PRO A 56 0.64 -4.69 -6.78
CA PRO A 56 1.46 -3.99 -7.75
C PRO A 56 0.55 -3.11 -8.63
N GLY A 57 0.98 -1.89 -8.89
CA GLY A 57 0.29 -1.03 -9.84
C GLY A 57 0.30 -1.69 -11.22
N ARG A 58 -0.78 -1.52 -11.99
CA ARG A 58 -0.87 -2.05 -13.36
C ARG A 58 0.16 -1.43 -14.33
N GLY A 59 0.85 -0.36 -13.89
CA GLY A 59 1.73 0.43 -14.73
C GLY A 59 0.96 1.24 -15.77
N ARG A 60 1.70 1.96 -16.61
CA ARG A 60 1.14 2.65 -17.78
C ARG A 60 0.71 1.60 -18.79
N ARG A 61 -0.45 1.80 -19.42
CA ARG A 61 -0.86 0.94 -20.54
C ARG A 61 0.17 1.09 -21.67
N PRO A 62 0.67 -0.01 -22.25
CA PRO A 62 1.56 0.09 -23.41
C PRO A 62 0.81 0.74 -24.57
N VAL A 63 1.55 1.50 -25.39
CA VAL A 63 1.00 2.12 -26.61
C VAL A 63 0.83 1.06 -27.70
N THR A 64 1.76 0.12 -27.76
CA THR A 64 1.80 -0.96 -28.74
C THR A 64 1.11 -2.21 -28.20
N THR A 65 0.55 -2.98 -29.13
CA THR A 65 0.04 -4.33 -28.88
C THR A 65 1.16 -5.37 -29.01
N PRO A 66 1.03 -6.56 -28.40
CA PRO A 66 2.01 -7.64 -28.57
C PRO A 66 2.27 -8.03 -30.04
N VAL A 67 1.26 -7.84 -30.91
CA VAL A 67 1.39 -8.07 -32.35
C VAL A 67 2.26 -6.99 -33.00
N GLN A 68 2.05 -5.73 -32.65
CA GLN A 68 2.88 -4.62 -33.14
C GLN A 68 4.33 -4.73 -32.65
N ASP A 69 4.54 -5.14 -31.39
CA ASP A 69 5.88 -5.35 -30.83
C ASP A 69 6.70 -6.36 -31.63
N ARG A 70 6.05 -7.38 -32.21
CA ARG A 70 6.72 -8.38 -33.08
C ARG A 70 7.33 -7.76 -34.34
N TYR A 71 6.75 -6.68 -34.85
CA TYR A 71 7.24 -5.97 -36.03
C TYR A 71 8.20 -4.82 -35.70
N LEU A 72 8.48 -4.56 -34.41
CA LEU A 72 9.41 -3.53 -33.94
C LEU A 72 10.80 -4.08 -33.61
N LEU A 73 10.95 -5.40 -33.51
CA LEU A 73 12.24 -6.05 -33.30
C LEU A 73 12.92 -6.30 -34.66
N PRO A 74 14.17 -5.83 -34.87
CA PRO A 74 14.92 -6.03 -36.12
C PRO A 74 15.38 -7.48 -36.33
#